data_AF-A0A382YPM2-F1
#
_entry.id   AF-A0A382YPM2-F1
#
_cell.length_a   1.000
_cell.length_b   1.000
_cell.length_c   1.000
_cell.angle_alpha   90.00
_cell.angle_beta   90.00
_cell.angle_gamma   90.00
#
_symmetry.space_group_name_H-M   'P 1'
#
loop_
_entity.id
_entity.type
_entity.pdbx_description
1 polymer ?
#
loop_
_entity_poly.entity_id
_entity_poly.type
_entity_poly.pdbx_seq_one_letter_code
_entity_poly.pdbx_strand_id
1 'polypeptide(L)'
;TTGGTGKTPMVIYLATLLERSGYKPGIVSRGYGRNSRGLIVVHDGNRLLSDVDCAGDEPYLMGKQLDNIPIIVSENRITGIKTLLANSPVNIVILDDAFQHRKVKRDIDVVMISTYDKIANYQLLPWGKLREPLRSLKRAQYVIYTKTKQFQRPHLHKIFNPYMKNSPTMSIMHPVLMKMDGAGYHKAAPIDVPVLTFCGIGNPNFFIDTVKEVGLNIAGKRIFRDHKKYNPRVLHDLSVEIQRYNCEAVVTTEKDMVKIPE
;
A
#
# COMPACT_ATOMS: atom_id res chain seq x y z
N THR A 1 5.67 -3.20 10.89
CA THR A 1 6.24 -1.92 11.33
C THR A 1 5.23 -0.79 11.11
N THR A 2 5.48 0.41 11.63
CA THR A 2 4.87 1.65 11.10
C THR A 2 5.60 2.04 9.81
N GLY A 3 4.87 2.54 8.80
CA GLY A 3 5.43 2.87 7.48
C GLY A 3 5.19 1.82 6.39
N GLY A 4 5.57 2.18 5.16
CA GLY A 4 5.22 1.45 3.92
C GLY A 4 6.07 0.21 3.65
N THR A 5 5.58 -0.96 4.04
CA THR A 5 6.20 -2.27 3.76
C THR A 5 5.74 -2.91 2.44
N GLY A 6 4.86 -2.26 1.67
CA GLY A 6 4.30 -2.77 0.42
C GLY A 6 3.05 -3.64 0.58
N LYS A 7 2.30 -3.50 1.68
CA LYS A 7 1.10 -4.31 1.96
C LYS A 7 0.03 -4.18 0.90
N THR A 8 -0.37 -2.96 0.56
CA THR A 8 -1.46 -2.71 -0.40
C THR A 8 -1.16 -3.37 -1.76
N PRO A 9 0.03 -3.20 -2.37
CA PRO A 9 0.39 -3.97 -3.57
C PRO A 9 0.35 -5.50 -3.39
N MET A 10 0.75 -6.01 -2.23
CA MET A 10 0.72 -7.47 -1.97
C MET A 10 -0.70 -7.99 -1.75
N VAL A 11 -1.58 -7.21 -1.13
CA VAL A 11 -3.00 -7.56 -0.97
C VAL A 11 -3.66 -7.62 -2.34
N ILE A 12 -3.42 -6.63 -3.20
CA ILE A 12 -3.89 -6.61 -4.59
C ILE A 12 -3.36 -7.83 -5.34
N TYR A 13 -2.05 -8.07 -5.32
CA TYR A 13 -1.42 -9.23 -5.96
C TYR A 13 -2.04 -10.56 -5.48
N LEU A 14 -2.21 -10.73 -4.17
CA LEU A 14 -2.77 -11.95 -3.59
C LEU A 14 -4.24 -12.13 -3.99
N ALA A 15 -5.03 -11.06 -3.94
CA ALA A 15 -6.43 -11.10 -4.32
C ALA A 15 -6.59 -11.48 -5.81
N THR A 16 -5.83 -10.84 -6.70
CA THR A 16 -5.80 -11.18 -8.14
C THR A 16 -5.32 -12.62 -8.39
N LEU A 17 -4.29 -13.08 -7.66
CA LEU A 17 -3.79 -14.45 -7.79
C LEU A 17 -4.84 -15.49 -7.38
N LEU A 18 -5.55 -15.24 -6.27
CA LEU A 18 -6.60 -16.13 -5.78
C LEU A 18 -7.80 -16.17 -6.72
N GLU A 19 -8.25 -15.02 -7.21
CA GLU A 19 -9.31 -14.92 -8.22
C GLU A 19 -8.95 -15.72 -9.49
N ARG A 20 -7.74 -15.50 -10.03
CA ARG A 20 -7.24 -16.27 -11.20
C ARG A 20 -7.13 -17.77 -10.95
N SER A 21 -7.01 -18.17 -9.69
CA SER A 21 -6.95 -19.59 -9.29
C SER A 21 -8.36 -20.17 -9.03
N GLY A 22 -9.43 -19.43 -9.35
CA GLY A 22 -10.82 -19.87 -9.18
C GLY A 22 -11.40 -19.67 -7.78
N TYR A 23 -10.67 -19.01 -6.88
CA TYR A 23 -11.20 -18.63 -5.57
C TYR A 23 -12.01 -17.33 -5.67
N LYS A 24 -12.79 -17.06 -4.64
CA LYS A 24 -13.61 -15.85 -4.49
C LYS A 24 -13.10 -15.08 -3.28
N PRO A 25 -11.99 -14.33 -3.43
CA PRO A 25 -11.42 -13.57 -2.34
C PRO A 25 -12.34 -12.40 -1.96
N GLY A 26 -12.26 -11.95 -0.71
CA GLY A 26 -12.81 -10.67 -0.27
C GLY A 26 -11.91 -10.02 0.76
N ILE A 27 -11.85 -8.70 0.78
CA ILE A 27 -10.88 -7.94 1.56
C ILE A 27 -11.59 -7.24 2.73
N VAL A 28 -11.05 -7.38 3.93
CA VAL A 28 -11.44 -6.56 5.08
C VAL A 28 -10.23 -5.75 5.53
N SER A 29 -10.34 -4.42 5.45
CA SER A 29 -9.34 -3.48 5.95
C SER A 29 -9.89 -2.68 7.13
N ARG A 30 -8.99 -1.98 7.85
CA ARG A 30 -9.38 -1.07 8.92
C ARG A 30 -9.89 0.28 8.39
N GLY A 31 -9.45 0.70 7.20
CA GLY A 31 -9.71 2.04 6.67
C GLY A 31 -8.98 3.14 7.45
N TYR A 32 -7.66 3.03 7.58
CA TYR A 32 -6.87 4.03 8.30
C TYR A 32 -6.92 5.39 7.58
N GLY A 33 -7.07 6.48 8.34
CA GLY A 33 -7.09 7.85 7.78
C GLY A 33 -8.42 8.29 7.16
N ARG A 34 -9.46 7.44 7.17
CA ARG A 34 -10.80 7.80 6.70
C ARG A 34 -11.53 8.75 7.66
N ASN A 35 -12.49 9.49 7.12
CA ASN A 35 -13.39 10.38 7.87
C ASN A 35 -14.64 9.67 8.41
N SER A 36 -15.01 8.53 7.83
CA SER A 36 -16.18 7.75 8.26
C SER A 36 -15.89 6.90 9.51
N ARG A 37 -16.95 6.39 10.14
CA ARG A 37 -16.88 5.44 11.26
C ARG A 37 -17.76 4.23 10.96
N GLY A 38 -17.45 3.11 11.60
CA GLY A 38 -18.26 1.90 11.47
C GLY A 38 -17.99 1.15 10.18
N LEU A 39 -18.94 0.33 9.76
CA LEU A 39 -18.76 -0.50 8.58
C LEU A 39 -19.12 0.28 7.32
N ILE A 40 -18.22 0.26 6.33
CA ILE A 40 -18.49 0.78 4.98
C ILE A 40 -18.14 -0.30 3.97
N VAL A 41 -19.02 -0.54 3.01
CA VAL A 41 -18.73 -1.34 1.81
C VAL A 41 -18.05 -0.40 0.82
N VAL A 42 -16.77 -0.66 0.54
CA VAL A 42 -15.99 0.13 -0.42
C VAL A 42 -16.28 -0.35 -1.83
N HIS A 43 -16.32 -1.66 -2.02
CA HIS A 43 -16.58 -2.33 -3.29
C HIS A 43 -17.44 -3.57 -3.02
N ASP A 44 -18.51 -3.79 -3.79
CA ASP A 44 -19.44 -4.92 -3.59
C ASP A 44 -19.10 -6.17 -4.41
N GLY A 45 -18.03 -6.10 -5.19
CA GLY A 45 -17.63 -7.15 -6.14
C GLY A 45 -18.17 -6.93 -7.55
N ASN A 46 -18.91 -5.83 -7.80
CA ASN A 46 -19.31 -5.39 -9.13
C ASN A 46 -18.94 -3.93 -9.39
N ARG A 47 -19.04 -3.07 -8.36
CA ARG A 47 -18.73 -1.65 -8.47
C ARG A 47 -18.22 -1.05 -7.17
N LEU A 48 -17.53 0.07 -7.32
CA LEU A 48 -17.10 0.94 -6.23
C LEU A 48 -18.31 1.68 -5.64
N LEU A 49 -18.48 1.62 -4.32
CA LEU A 49 -19.64 2.14 -3.58
C LEU A 49 -19.28 3.27 -2.60
N SER A 50 -18.00 3.62 -2.47
CA SER A 50 -17.54 4.63 -1.53
C SER A 50 -16.44 5.49 -2.13
N ASP A 51 -16.30 6.72 -1.61
CA ASP A 51 -15.24 7.64 -1.98
C ASP A 51 -13.98 7.46 -1.11
N VAL A 52 -12.91 8.16 -1.49
CA VAL A 52 -11.61 8.09 -0.80
C VAL A 52 -11.67 8.64 0.63
N ASP A 53 -12.53 9.62 0.91
CA ASP A 53 -12.69 10.21 2.24
C ASP A 53 -13.41 9.25 3.20
N CYS A 54 -14.38 8.49 2.71
CA CYS A 54 -15.15 7.52 3.46
C CYS A 54 -14.44 6.18 3.60
N ALA A 55 -13.76 5.69 2.57
CA ALA A 55 -13.06 4.40 2.58
C ALA A 55 -11.65 4.48 3.21
N GLY A 56 -10.98 5.62 3.04
CA GLY A 56 -9.53 5.75 3.21
C GLY A 56 -8.78 5.46 1.91
N ASP A 57 -7.56 5.98 1.80
CA ASP A 57 -6.77 5.94 0.56
C ASP A 57 -6.40 4.52 0.10
N GLU A 58 -5.95 3.64 1.00
CA GLU A 58 -5.58 2.28 0.65
C GLU A 58 -6.79 1.40 0.24
N PRO A 59 -7.92 1.35 0.97
CA PRO A 59 -9.08 0.58 0.54
C PRO A 59 -9.73 1.11 -0.74
N TYR A 60 -9.79 2.44 -0.91
CA TYR A 60 -10.28 3.04 -2.14
C TYR A 60 -9.41 2.69 -3.34
N LEU A 61 -8.07 2.76 -3.18
CA LEU A 61 -7.12 2.32 -4.20
C LEU A 61 -7.34 0.86 -4.58
N MET A 62 -7.48 -0.04 -3.60
CA MET A 62 -7.78 -1.45 -3.88
C MET A 62 -9.09 -1.61 -4.64
N GLY A 63 -10.13 -0.86 -4.27
CA GLY A 63 -11.43 -0.90 -4.96
C GLY A 63 -11.39 -0.34 -6.39
N LYS A 64 -10.48 0.58 -6.71
CA LYS A 64 -10.26 1.05 -8.08
C LYS A 64 -9.50 0.05 -8.96
N GLN A 65 -8.74 -0.87 -8.37
CA GLN A 65 -7.91 -1.83 -9.11
C GLN A 65 -8.52 -3.24 -9.21
N LEU A 66 -9.46 -3.57 -8.32
CA LEU A 66 -10.01 -4.91 -8.19
C LEU A 66 -11.49 -4.92 -8.52
N ASP A 67 -11.80 -5.10 -9.81
CA ASP A 67 -13.16 -4.95 -10.35
C ASP A 67 -14.18 -5.96 -9.80
N ASN A 68 -13.75 -7.16 -9.39
CA ASN A 68 -14.67 -8.24 -8.99
C ASN A 68 -14.52 -8.67 -7.53
N ILE A 69 -13.77 -7.90 -6.72
CA ILE A 69 -13.41 -8.32 -5.36
C ILE A 69 -14.15 -7.44 -4.36
N PRO A 70 -15.00 -8.00 -3.49
CA PRO A 70 -15.68 -7.22 -2.46
C PRO A 70 -14.68 -6.74 -1.40
N ILE A 71 -14.81 -5.46 -1.01
CA ILE A 71 -13.91 -4.78 -0.07
C ILE A 71 -14.74 -4.08 1.00
N ILE A 72 -14.49 -4.40 2.26
CA ILE A 72 -15.14 -3.78 3.42
C ILE A 72 -14.11 -3.12 4.31
N VAL A 73 -14.43 -1.95 4.83
CA VAL A 73 -13.66 -1.29 5.88
C VAL A 73 -14.41 -1.31 7.21
N SER A 74 -13.76 -1.76 8.27
CA SER A 74 -14.34 -1.80 9.61
C SER A 74 -13.29 -1.79 10.73
N GLU A 75 -13.54 -0.99 11.79
CA GLU A 75 -12.72 -1.08 13.01
C GLU A 75 -12.90 -2.42 13.73
N ASN A 76 -14.07 -3.05 13.60
CA ASN A 76 -14.34 -4.38 14.10
C ASN A 76 -14.23 -5.39 12.95
N ARG A 77 -13.07 -6.03 12.81
CA ARG A 77 -12.83 -6.99 11.72
C ARG A 77 -13.80 -8.17 11.76
N ILE A 78 -14.29 -8.60 12.93
CA ILE A 78 -15.29 -9.67 13.01
C ILE A 78 -16.59 -9.25 12.31
N THR A 79 -17.07 -8.03 12.60
CA THR A 79 -18.26 -7.49 11.94
C THR A 79 -18.03 -7.37 10.43
N GLY A 80 -16.89 -6.80 10.01
CA GLY A 80 -16.53 -6.69 8.59
C GLY A 80 -16.53 -8.05 7.87
N ILE A 81 -15.96 -9.08 8.48
CA ILE A 81 -15.95 -10.45 7.94
C ILE A 81 -17.36 -11.02 7.83
N LYS A 82 -18.18 -10.89 8.89
CA LYS A 82 -19.56 -11.40 8.87
C LYS A 82 -20.37 -10.75 7.76
N THR A 83 -20.27 -9.43 7.61
CA THR A 83 -20.95 -8.70 6.53
C THR A 83 -20.43 -9.11 5.16
N LEU A 84 -19.12 -9.31 5.00
CA LEU A 84 -18.53 -9.77 3.74
C LEU A 84 -19.08 -11.14 3.32
N LEU A 85 -19.12 -12.10 4.26
CA LEU A 85 -19.61 -13.45 4.01
C LEU A 85 -21.13 -13.52 3.79
N ALA A 86 -21.89 -12.59 4.38
CA ALA A 86 -23.35 -12.54 4.22
C ALA A 86 -23.79 -11.97 2.87
N ASN A 87 -22.99 -11.09 2.26
CA ASN A 87 -23.39 -10.32 1.07
C ASN A 87 -22.66 -10.73 -0.21
N SER A 88 -21.72 -11.68 -0.13
CA SER A 88 -20.92 -12.09 -1.27
C SER A 88 -20.52 -13.56 -1.16
N PRO A 89 -20.34 -14.28 -2.28
CA PRO A 89 -19.94 -15.69 -2.28
C PRO A 89 -18.44 -15.88 -1.97
N VAL A 90 -17.91 -15.13 -1.00
CA VAL A 90 -16.50 -15.13 -0.62
C VAL A 90 -16.14 -16.44 0.06
N ASN A 91 -15.07 -17.08 -0.42
CA ASN A 91 -14.53 -18.32 0.17
C ASN A 91 -13.13 -18.14 0.77
N ILE A 92 -12.46 -17.00 0.52
CA ILE A 92 -11.20 -16.62 1.17
C ILE A 92 -11.28 -15.16 1.62
N VAL A 93 -10.98 -14.91 2.90
CA VAL A 93 -10.92 -13.54 3.44
C VAL A 93 -9.47 -13.11 3.57
N ILE A 94 -9.13 -11.98 2.96
CA ILE A 94 -7.84 -11.30 3.15
C ILE A 94 -8.02 -10.17 4.16
N LEU A 95 -7.25 -10.23 5.25
CA LEU A 95 -7.22 -9.16 6.25
C LEU A 95 -6.01 -8.26 6.04
N ASP A 96 -6.25 -7.02 5.62
CA ASP A 96 -5.21 -6.03 5.44
C ASP A 96 -4.75 -5.42 6.79
N ASP A 97 -3.43 -5.23 6.94
CA ASP A 97 -2.72 -4.76 8.14
C ASP A 97 -3.20 -5.38 9.48
N ALA A 98 -3.46 -6.69 9.49
CA ALA A 98 -4.15 -7.36 10.60
C ALA A 98 -3.28 -8.27 11.49
N PHE A 99 -1.96 -8.29 11.34
CA PHE A 99 -1.08 -9.18 12.13
C PHE A 99 -1.15 -8.92 13.65
N GLN A 100 -1.44 -7.68 14.07
CA GLN A 100 -1.71 -7.31 15.45
C GLN A 100 -3.14 -7.67 15.91
N HIS A 101 -4.05 -7.92 14.97
CA HIS A 101 -5.47 -8.10 15.25
C HIS A 101 -5.80 -9.54 15.65
N ARG A 102 -5.43 -9.88 16.90
CA ARG A 102 -5.50 -11.25 17.42
C ARG A 102 -6.91 -11.79 17.66
N LYS A 103 -7.93 -10.92 17.70
CA LYS A 103 -9.34 -11.29 17.98
C LYS A 103 -9.99 -12.14 16.90
N VAL A 104 -9.48 -12.10 15.67
CA VAL A 104 -9.93 -12.94 14.56
C VAL A 104 -8.97 -14.11 14.42
N LYS A 105 -9.43 -15.36 14.37
CA LYS A 105 -8.56 -16.49 14.01
C LYS A 105 -8.22 -16.39 12.52
N ARG A 106 -6.95 -16.55 12.15
CA ARG A 106 -6.50 -16.64 10.76
C ARG A 106 -5.83 -17.98 10.55
N ASP A 107 -6.07 -18.60 9.41
CA ASP A 107 -5.43 -19.87 9.05
C ASP A 107 -3.99 -19.64 8.58
N ILE A 108 -3.74 -18.49 7.95
CA ILE A 108 -2.41 -18.08 7.46
C ILE A 108 -2.15 -16.62 7.85
N ASP A 109 -1.07 -16.40 8.59
CA ASP A 109 -0.47 -15.09 8.84
C ASP A 109 0.76 -14.90 7.94
N VAL A 110 0.70 -13.86 7.08
CA VAL A 110 1.80 -13.42 6.22
C VAL A 110 2.37 -12.11 6.76
N VAL A 111 3.67 -12.07 7.05
CA VAL A 111 4.35 -10.86 7.54
C VAL A 111 5.30 -10.32 6.49
N MET A 112 5.19 -9.03 6.22
CA MET A 112 6.04 -8.33 5.26
C MET A 112 7.10 -7.50 5.96
N ILE A 113 8.34 -7.61 5.49
CA ILE A 113 9.49 -6.87 6.01
C ILE A 113 10.17 -6.15 4.85
N SER A 114 10.17 -4.82 4.89
CA SER A 114 10.82 -4.00 3.88
C SER A 114 12.34 -4.07 4.01
N THR A 115 13.02 -4.52 2.96
CA THR A 115 14.49 -4.57 2.94
C THR A 115 15.16 -3.21 2.77
N TYR A 116 14.37 -2.18 2.46
CA TYR A 116 14.82 -0.80 2.44
C TYR A 116 15.00 -0.19 3.85
N ASP A 117 14.42 -0.81 4.89
CA ASP A 117 14.59 -0.32 6.25
C ASP A 117 15.98 -0.68 6.79
N LYS A 118 16.57 0.24 7.58
CA LYS A 118 17.83 0.01 8.29
C LYS A 118 17.58 -0.85 9.53
N ILE A 119 18.61 -1.57 9.99
CA ILE A 119 18.57 -2.36 11.24
C ILE A 119 18.07 -1.53 12.43
N ALA A 120 18.56 -0.29 12.56
CA ALA A 120 18.16 0.64 13.61
C ALA A 120 16.65 0.96 13.62
N ASN A 121 15.95 0.78 12.49
CA ASN A 121 14.50 0.98 12.41
C ASN A 121 13.71 -0.13 13.14
N TYR A 122 14.34 -1.26 13.48
CA TYR A 122 13.67 -2.41 14.09
C TYR A 122 13.78 -2.43 15.62
N GLN A 123 13.59 -1.27 16.23
CA GLN A 123 13.31 -1.11 17.66
C GLN A 123 11.81 -0.89 17.89
N LEU A 124 11.33 -1.18 19.11
CA LEU A 124 9.95 -0.89 19.51
C LEU A 124 9.68 0.61 19.44
N LEU A 125 8.44 0.98 19.11
CA LEU A 125 7.97 2.35 19.26
C LEU A 125 8.15 2.82 20.73
N PRO A 126 8.57 4.08 20.97
CA PRO A 126 8.81 5.14 19.98
C PRO A 126 10.24 5.14 19.36
N TRP A 127 11.15 4.28 19.82
CA TRP A 127 12.56 4.30 19.39
C TRP A 127 12.83 3.74 17.99
N GLY A 128 11.91 2.95 17.47
CA GLY A 128 11.93 2.48 16.09
C GLY A 128 10.53 2.27 15.53
N LYS A 129 10.41 1.44 14.49
CA LYS A 129 9.17 1.22 13.73
C LYS A 129 8.41 -0.03 14.17
N LEU A 130 8.90 -0.84 15.11
CA LEU A 130 8.20 -2.06 15.52
C LEU A 130 6.98 -1.74 16.38
N ARG A 131 5.82 -2.24 15.95
CA ARG A 131 4.56 -2.22 16.74
C ARG A 131 4.47 -3.35 17.76
N GLU A 132 5.26 -4.41 17.54
CA GLU A 132 5.34 -5.59 18.41
C GLU A 132 6.79 -6.08 18.44
N PRO A 133 7.25 -6.76 19.50
CA PRO A 133 8.62 -7.28 19.56
C PRO A 133 8.86 -8.34 18.49
N LEU A 134 10.12 -8.54 18.06
CA LEU A 134 10.49 -9.49 17.00
C LEU A 134 10.00 -10.92 17.26
N ARG A 135 9.89 -11.34 18.53
CA ARG A 135 9.33 -12.64 18.94
C ARG A 135 7.90 -12.88 18.43
N SER A 136 7.13 -11.82 18.16
CA SER A 136 5.79 -11.94 17.58
C SER A 136 5.83 -12.56 16.18
N LEU A 137 6.96 -12.49 15.46
CA LEU A 137 7.13 -13.12 14.15
C LEU A 137 6.94 -14.63 14.17
N LYS A 138 7.14 -15.29 15.33
CA LYS A 138 6.88 -16.73 15.51
C LYS A 138 5.42 -17.11 15.19
N ARG A 139 4.48 -16.16 15.18
CA ARG A 139 3.09 -16.41 14.76
C ARG A 139 2.95 -16.58 13.25
N ALA A 140 3.79 -15.91 12.47
CA ALA A 140 3.69 -15.90 11.01
C ALA A 140 3.98 -17.29 10.42
N GLN A 141 3.16 -17.70 9.46
CA GLN A 141 3.42 -18.87 8.61
C GLN A 141 4.42 -18.52 7.51
N TYR A 142 4.28 -17.31 6.94
CA TYR A 142 5.13 -16.83 5.87
C TYR A 142 5.71 -15.46 6.19
N VAL A 143 6.98 -15.28 5.81
CA VAL A 143 7.64 -13.99 5.87
C VAL A 143 8.07 -13.61 4.45
N ILE A 144 7.66 -12.43 4.01
CA ILE A 144 8.03 -11.88 2.72
C ILE A 144 8.96 -10.70 2.93
N TYR A 145 10.18 -10.80 2.41
CA TYR A 145 11.04 -9.65 2.25
C TYR A 145 10.63 -8.87 1.00
N THR A 146 10.18 -7.64 1.19
CA THR A 146 9.81 -6.76 0.08
C THR A 146 10.94 -5.82 -0.30
N LYS A 147 10.87 -5.28 -1.52
CA LYS A 147 11.87 -4.33 -2.06
C LYS A 147 13.27 -4.95 -2.18
N THR A 148 13.36 -6.28 -2.27
CA THR A 148 14.65 -6.95 -2.48
C THR A 148 15.22 -6.54 -3.84
N LYS A 149 16.55 -6.59 -3.97
CA LYS A 149 17.22 -6.46 -5.27
C LYS A 149 17.57 -7.86 -5.75
N GLN A 150 17.18 -8.20 -6.98
CA GLN A 150 17.49 -9.48 -7.63
C GLN A 150 17.14 -10.72 -6.75
N PHE A 151 16.05 -10.66 -5.99
CA PHE A 151 15.63 -11.74 -5.07
C PHE A 151 16.71 -12.17 -4.06
N GLN A 152 17.67 -11.30 -3.73
CA GLN A 152 18.74 -11.64 -2.80
C GLN A 152 18.28 -11.52 -1.35
N ARG A 153 18.83 -12.38 -0.48
CA ARG A 153 18.58 -12.32 0.96
C ARG A 153 19.16 -11.01 1.54
N PRO A 154 18.36 -10.21 2.25
CA PRO A 154 18.82 -8.93 2.79
C PRO A 154 19.72 -9.12 4.01
N HIS A 155 20.54 -8.12 4.33
CA HIS A 155 21.33 -8.09 5.58
C HIS A 155 20.48 -8.21 6.84
N LEU A 156 19.21 -7.75 6.78
CA LEU A 156 18.22 -7.92 7.84
C LEU A 156 17.95 -9.38 8.20
N HIS A 157 18.21 -10.33 7.28
CA HIS A 157 17.90 -11.74 7.47
C HIS A 157 18.47 -12.31 8.77
N LYS A 158 19.71 -11.95 9.13
CA LYS A 158 20.35 -12.41 10.36
C LYS A 158 19.56 -12.09 11.63
N ILE A 159 18.84 -10.97 11.64
CA ILE A 159 18.08 -10.48 12.81
C ILE A 159 16.72 -11.18 12.92
N PHE A 160 16.06 -11.43 11.78
CA PHE A 160 14.72 -11.99 11.78
C PHE A 160 14.68 -13.51 11.71
N ASN A 161 15.68 -14.14 11.08
CA ASN A 161 15.75 -15.59 10.89
C ASN A 161 15.51 -16.39 12.18
N PRO A 162 16.05 -16.01 13.36
CA PRO A 162 15.79 -16.74 14.61
C PRO A 162 14.32 -16.81 15.05
N TYR A 163 13.45 -15.97 14.47
CA TYR A 163 12.03 -15.88 14.81
C TYR A 163 11.11 -16.39 13.69
N MET A 164 11.66 -16.83 12.56
CA MET A 164 10.89 -17.38 11.44
C MET A 164 10.66 -18.88 11.62
N LYS A 165 9.50 -19.38 11.20
CA LYS A 165 9.20 -20.82 11.13
C LYS A 165 9.75 -21.47 9.87
N ASN A 166 9.70 -20.74 8.76
CA ASN A 166 10.03 -21.22 7.41
C ASN A 166 11.02 -20.28 6.74
N SER A 167 11.62 -20.75 5.64
CA SER A 167 12.44 -19.88 4.78
C SER A 167 11.60 -18.70 4.25
N PRO A 168 12.13 -17.47 4.29
CA PRO A 168 11.41 -16.31 3.81
C PRO A 168 11.34 -16.30 2.27
N THR A 169 10.26 -15.73 1.75
CA THR A 169 10.10 -15.44 0.32
C THR A 169 10.69 -14.08 0.01
N MET A 170 11.36 -13.96 -1.14
CA MET A 170 11.90 -12.70 -1.64
C MET A 170 10.92 -12.12 -2.67
N SER A 171 10.61 -10.84 -2.53
CA SER A 171 9.77 -10.10 -3.46
C SER A 171 10.51 -8.86 -3.93
N ILE A 172 10.45 -8.63 -5.24
CA ILE A 172 10.88 -7.40 -5.88
C ILE A 172 9.64 -6.56 -6.21
N MET A 173 9.80 -5.24 -6.20
CA MET A 173 8.77 -4.33 -6.70
C MET A 173 9.33 -3.65 -7.93
N HIS A 174 8.78 -4.01 -9.09
CA HIS A 174 9.11 -3.35 -10.35
C HIS A 174 8.26 -2.10 -10.50
N PRO A 175 8.87 -0.91 -10.63
CA PRO A 175 8.11 0.27 -10.91
C PRO A 175 7.53 0.21 -12.31
N VAL A 176 6.27 0.62 -12.42
CA VAL A 176 5.59 0.84 -13.69
C VAL A 176 5.21 2.31 -13.73
N LEU A 177 5.70 3.02 -14.74
CA LEU A 177 5.28 4.39 -14.97
C LEU A 177 3.91 4.36 -15.66
N MET A 178 2.96 5.05 -15.05
CA MET A 178 1.62 5.21 -15.58
C MET A 178 1.37 6.70 -15.82
N LYS A 179 0.67 7.01 -16.90
CA LYS A 179 0.26 8.37 -17.28
C LYS A 179 -1.26 8.46 -17.23
N MET A 180 -1.75 9.54 -16.63
CA MET A 180 -3.14 9.96 -16.75
C MET A 180 -3.19 11.09 -17.77
N ASP A 181 -4.00 10.95 -18.82
CA ASP A 181 -4.34 12.03 -19.74
C ASP A 181 -5.77 11.83 -20.28
N GLY A 182 -6.15 12.53 -21.35
CA GLY A 182 -7.49 12.43 -21.94
C GLY A 182 -7.90 11.03 -22.41
N ALA A 183 -6.95 10.10 -22.60
CA ALA A 183 -7.23 8.70 -22.91
C ALA A 183 -7.40 7.82 -21.65
N GLY A 184 -7.33 8.40 -20.46
CA GLY A 184 -7.34 7.71 -19.19
C GLY A 184 -5.96 7.18 -18.78
N TYR A 185 -5.95 6.25 -17.83
CA TYR A 185 -4.74 5.76 -17.20
C TYR A 185 -4.09 4.64 -18.01
N HIS A 186 -2.84 4.82 -18.46
CA HIS A 186 -2.14 3.82 -19.26
C HIS A 186 -0.63 3.78 -18.95
N LYS A 187 0.03 2.68 -19.32
CA LYS A 187 1.49 2.53 -19.15
C LYS A 187 2.23 3.53 -20.06
N ALA A 188 3.26 4.17 -19.52
CA ALA A 188 4.05 5.14 -20.25
C ALA A 188 5.55 4.82 -20.16
N ALA A 189 6.29 5.26 -21.18
CA ALA A 189 7.75 5.29 -21.13
C ALA A 189 8.22 6.55 -20.36
N PRO A 190 9.42 6.52 -19.76
CA PRO A 190 10.02 7.70 -19.17
C PRO A 190 10.16 8.83 -20.20
N ILE A 191 9.92 10.05 -19.75
CA ILE A 191 10.10 11.27 -20.55
C ILE A 191 11.32 12.02 -20.05
N ASP A 192 12.10 12.58 -20.98
CA ASP A 192 13.29 13.36 -20.66
C ASP A 192 12.93 14.84 -20.52
N VAL A 193 12.14 15.15 -19.49
CA VAL A 193 11.76 16.52 -19.13
C VAL A 193 11.90 16.73 -17.62
N PRO A 194 12.11 17.97 -17.16
CA PRO A 194 12.09 18.31 -15.74
C PRO A 194 10.76 17.91 -15.07
N VAL A 195 10.81 17.06 -14.04
CA VAL A 195 9.62 16.63 -13.30
C VAL A 195 9.60 17.12 -11.86
N LEU A 196 8.42 17.58 -11.41
CA LEU A 196 8.13 17.74 -9.99
C LEU A 196 7.69 16.40 -9.42
N THR A 197 8.39 15.91 -8.40
CA THR A 197 8.02 14.66 -7.72
C THR A 197 7.42 14.95 -6.34
N PHE A 198 6.22 14.45 -6.05
CA PHE A 198 5.66 14.58 -4.70
C PHE A 198 5.06 13.28 -4.18
N CYS A 199 5.02 13.13 -2.85
CA CYS A 199 4.32 12.00 -2.25
C CYS A 199 3.94 12.27 -0.79
N GLY A 200 2.90 11.60 -0.32
CA GLY A 200 2.44 11.54 1.07
C GLY A 200 2.33 10.10 1.53
N ILE A 201 3.45 9.36 1.52
CA ILE A 201 3.53 7.93 1.87
C ILE A 201 4.52 7.65 3.00
N GLY A 202 4.38 6.50 3.67
CA GLY A 202 5.21 6.11 4.81
C GLY A 202 6.69 5.80 4.51
N ASN A 203 7.15 5.82 3.25
CA ASN A 203 8.58 5.74 2.90
C ASN A 203 8.89 6.58 1.64
N PRO A 204 9.05 7.91 1.78
CA PRO A 204 9.29 8.81 0.66
C PRO A 204 10.60 8.54 -0.08
N ASN A 205 11.67 8.19 0.64
CA ASN A 205 12.98 7.98 0.03
C ASN A 205 12.98 6.82 -0.97
N PHE A 206 12.27 5.72 -0.65
CA PHE A 206 12.10 4.63 -1.60
C PHE A 206 11.43 5.10 -2.89
N PHE A 207 10.38 5.93 -2.80
CA PHE A 207 9.71 6.47 -3.98
C PHE A 207 10.63 7.38 -4.81
N ILE A 208 11.39 8.28 -4.17
CA ILE A 208 12.35 9.14 -4.88
C ILE A 208 13.42 8.31 -5.60
N ASP A 209 13.96 7.27 -4.94
CA ASP A 209 14.92 6.36 -5.57
C ASP A 209 14.30 5.61 -6.75
N THR A 210 13.03 5.18 -6.62
CA THR A 210 12.28 4.55 -7.70
C THR A 210 12.07 5.47 -8.90
N VAL A 211 11.74 6.75 -8.68
CA VAL A 211 11.57 7.73 -9.78
C VAL A 211 12.88 7.91 -10.55
N LYS A 212 14.02 7.93 -9.85
CA LYS A 212 15.35 7.97 -10.48
C LYS A 212 15.68 6.68 -11.24
N GLU A 213 15.33 5.52 -10.68
CA GLU A 213 15.55 4.20 -11.31
C GLU A 213 14.76 4.06 -12.62
N VAL A 214 13.55 4.64 -12.69
CA VAL A 214 12.75 4.72 -13.92
C VAL A 214 13.38 5.65 -14.97
N GLY A 215 14.32 6.53 -14.58
CA GLY A 215 15.03 7.42 -15.50
C GLY A 215 14.41 8.81 -15.64
N LEU A 216 13.61 9.27 -14.67
CA LEU A 216 13.00 10.60 -14.71
C LEU A 216 13.92 11.67 -14.11
N ASN A 217 13.96 12.84 -14.75
CA ASN A 217 14.75 14.00 -14.30
C ASN A 217 14.02 14.80 -13.21
N ILE A 218 14.30 14.52 -11.94
CA ILE A 218 13.68 15.22 -10.80
C ILE A 218 14.26 16.64 -10.67
N ALA A 219 13.51 17.65 -11.12
CA ALA A 219 13.87 19.06 -10.98
C ALA A 219 13.38 19.68 -9.65
N GLY A 220 12.29 19.16 -9.10
CA GLY A 220 11.76 19.58 -7.80
C GLY A 220 11.17 18.41 -7.02
N LYS A 221 11.12 18.52 -5.68
CA LYS A 221 10.47 17.53 -4.84
C LYS A 221 9.68 18.12 -3.68
N ARG A 222 8.51 17.53 -3.38
CA ARG A 222 7.66 17.88 -2.24
C ARG A 222 7.24 16.66 -1.44
N ILE A 223 7.68 16.56 -0.20
CA ILE A 223 7.36 15.42 0.67
C ILE A 223 6.33 15.82 1.71
N PHE A 224 5.21 15.11 1.76
CA PHE A 224 4.16 15.28 2.74
C PHE A 224 4.17 14.15 3.77
N ARG A 225 3.43 14.34 4.88
CA ARG A 225 3.14 13.26 5.83
C ARG A 225 2.25 12.20 5.19
N ASP A 226 2.34 10.96 5.68
CA ASP A 226 1.48 9.86 5.21
C ASP A 226 0.00 10.23 5.32
N HIS A 227 -0.81 9.78 4.36
CA HIS A 227 -2.24 10.11 4.24
C HIS A 227 -2.55 11.61 4.05
N LYS A 228 -1.63 12.37 3.45
CA LYS A 228 -1.87 13.78 3.09
C LYS A 228 -3.11 13.91 2.19
N LYS A 229 -4.02 14.82 2.56
CA LYS A 229 -5.11 15.31 1.70
C LYS A 229 -4.62 16.44 0.78
N TYR A 230 -5.05 16.40 -0.47
CA TYR A 230 -4.69 17.37 -1.51
C TYR A 230 -5.84 18.36 -1.76
N ASN A 231 -6.09 19.23 -0.78
CA ASN A 231 -7.08 20.29 -0.92
C ASN A 231 -6.60 21.39 -1.89
N PRO A 232 -7.48 22.33 -2.33
CA PRO A 232 -7.12 23.35 -3.31
C PRO A 232 -5.87 24.17 -2.95
N ARG A 233 -5.67 24.45 -1.66
CA ARG A 233 -4.46 25.15 -1.19
C ARG A 233 -3.18 24.34 -1.43
N VAL A 234 -3.19 23.04 -1.13
CA VAL A 234 -2.03 22.17 -1.38
C VAL A 234 -1.74 22.05 -2.87
N LEU A 235 -2.78 21.98 -3.70
CA LEU A 235 -2.62 21.93 -5.16
C LEU A 235 -2.05 23.25 -5.70
N HIS A 236 -2.49 24.38 -5.16
CA HIS A 236 -1.91 25.68 -5.47
C HIS A 236 -0.44 25.78 -5.04
N ASP A 237 -0.08 25.32 -3.85
CA ASP A 237 1.32 25.28 -3.41
C ASP A 237 2.19 24.43 -4.35
N LEU A 238 1.66 23.30 -4.83
CA LEU A 238 2.33 22.45 -5.82
C LEU A 238 2.47 23.18 -7.17
N SER A 239 1.45 23.90 -7.65
CA SER A 239 1.54 24.62 -8.92
C SER A 239 2.60 25.74 -8.90
N VAL A 240 2.74 26.43 -7.77
CA VAL A 240 3.83 27.39 -7.56
C VAL A 240 5.20 26.72 -7.62
N GLU A 241 5.35 25.51 -7.05
CA GLU A 241 6.60 24.76 -7.15
C GLU A 241 6.90 24.27 -8.58
N ILE A 242 5.88 23.81 -9.32
CA ILE A 242 6.02 23.43 -10.73
C ILE A 242 6.62 24.59 -11.54
N GLN A 243 6.07 25.79 -11.38
CA GLN A 243 6.57 27.00 -12.04
C GLN A 243 7.97 27.38 -11.58
N ARG A 244 8.22 27.37 -10.26
CA ARG A 244 9.53 27.72 -9.68
C ARG A 244 10.68 26.86 -10.21
N TYR A 245 10.42 25.57 -10.42
CA TYR A 245 11.42 24.60 -10.89
C TYR A 245 11.35 24.35 -12.40
N ASN A 246 10.56 25.11 -13.16
CA ASN A 246 10.32 24.90 -14.60
C ASN A 246 10.01 23.44 -14.94
N CYS A 247 9.16 22.80 -14.15
CA CYS A 247 8.77 21.41 -14.35
C CYS A 247 7.72 21.31 -15.46
N GLU A 248 7.93 20.40 -16.40
CA GLU A 248 7.01 20.13 -17.51
C GLU A 248 6.06 18.96 -17.21
N ALA A 249 6.39 18.14 -16.22
CA ALA A 249 5.53 17.07 -15.75
C ALA A 249 5.55 16.92 -14.23
N VAL A 250 4.56 16.19 -13.71
CA VAL A 250 4.42 15.89 -12.29
C VAL A 250 4.31 14.40 -12.10
N VAL A 251 5.06 13.86 -11.14
CA VAL A 251 5.03 12.44 -10.79
C VAL A 251 4.71 12.25 -9.32
N THR A 252 3.77 11.36 -9.05
CA THR A 252 3.33 11.01 -7.69
C THR A 252 3.07 9.52 -7.57
N THR A 253 2.76 9.05 -6.37
CA THR A 253 2.41 7.65 -6.14
C THR A 253 0.96 7.39 -6.49
N GLU A 254 0.61 6.15 -6.82
CA GLU A 254 -0.78 5.78 -7.07
C GLU A 254 -1.68 6.00 -5.84
N LYS A 255 -1.15 5.74 -4.64
CA LYS A 255 -1.82 6.06 -3.36
C LYS A 255 -2.11 7.55 -3.22
N ASP A 256 -1.24 8.42 -3.73
CA ASP A 256 -1.45 9.85 -3.72
C ASP A 256 -2.42 10.31 -4.82
N MET A 257 -2.33 9.73 -6.02
CA MET A 257 -3.17 10.06 -7.17
C MET A 257 -4.67 9.90 -6.87
N VAL A 258 -5.08 8.86 -6.14
CA VAL A 258 -6.51 8.64 -5.81
C VAL A 258 -7.12 9.69 -4.89
N LYS A 259 -6.31 10.59 -4.31
CA LYS A 259 -6.74 11.69 -3.43
C LYS A 259 -6.74 13.05 -4.14
N ILE A 260 -6.31 13.09 -5.41
CA ILE A 260 -6.28 14.32 -6.20
C ILE A 260 -7.65 14.44 -6.88
N PRO A 261 -8.36 15.58 -6.72
CA PRO A 261 -9.60 15.82 -7.45
C PRO A 261 -9.33 15.89 -8.96
N GLU A 262 -10.36 15.60 -9.75
CA GLU A 262 -10.32 15.76 -11.22
C GLU A 262 -10.00 17.20 -11.64
#